data_AF-A0A401NVR5-F1
#
_entry.id   AF-A0A401NVR5-F1
#
_cell.length_a   1.000
_cell.length_b   1.000
_cell.length_c   1.000
_cell.angle_alpha   90.00
_cell.angle_beta   90.00
_cell.angle_gamma   90.00
#
_symmetry.space_group_name_H-M   'P 1'
#
loop_
_entity.id
_entity.type
_entity.pdbx_description
1 polymer ?
#
loop_
_entity_poly.entity_id
_entity_poly.type
_entity_poly.pdbx_seq_one_letter_code
_entity_poly.pdbx_strand_id
1 'polypeptide(L)'
;MHFPPDLDGLEFPNPHPSPQSRVQNGANLNQLCDNGPTERLLRKIGAHSNEGQARLDGAFCNYTYEDKMNYLHCAYEAGVRNIEMESSVFAAMCNRSGIPGAVVCVTLLDRLQGDQIGSSHEVLKEYQERPQKLVGRYIKKKFCKK
;
A
#
# COMPACT_ATOMS: atom_id res chain seq x y z
N MET A 1 -30.32 0.22 1.51
CA MET A 1 -29.19 0.92 0.85
C MET A 1 -29.39 0.76 -0.65
N HIS A 2 -29.73 1.83 -1.35
CA HIS A 2 -29.91 1.83 -2.79
C HIS A 2 -28.57 2.24 -3.41
N PHE A 3 -27.89 1.32 -4.09
CA PHE A 3 -26.68 1.66 -4.83
C PHE A 3 -27.08 2.44 -6.08
N PRO A 4 -26.44 3.58 -6.39
CA PRO A 4 -26.76 4.32 -7.60
C PRO A 4 -26.48 3.46 -8.83
N PRO A 5 -27.39 3.45 -9.82
CA PRO A 5 -27.10 2.92 -11.15
C PRO A 5 -26.08 3.86 -11.83
N ASP A 6 -25.34 3.32 -12.80
CA ASP A 6 -24.41 4.04 -13.69
C ASP A 6 -22.95 4.14 -13.19
N LEU A 7 -22.23 3.01 -13.30
CA LEU A 7 -20.76 2.96 -13.27
C LEU A 7 -20.18 2.31 -14.54
N ASP A 8 -20.96 2.26 -15.62
CA ASP A 8 -20.63 1.54 -16.86
C ASP A 8 -19.78 2.35 -17.86
N GLY A 9 -19.40 3.60 -17.53
CA GLY A 9 -18.71 4.51 -18.45
C GLY A 9 -17.26 4.91 -18.14
N LEU A 10 -16.62 4.31 -17.13
CA LEU A 10 -15.21 4.61 -16.81
C LEU A 10 -14.29 3.60 -17.49
N GLU A 11 -13.84 3.93 -18.71
CA GLU A 11 -12.69 3.26 -19.34
C GLU A 11 -11.43 3.62 -18.56
N PHE A 12 -10.83 2.62 -17.90
CA PHE A 12 -9.49 2.73 -17.34
C PHE A 12 -8.49 2.40 -18.45
N PRO A 13 -7.37 3.14 -18.58
CA PRO A 13 -6.32 2.77 -19.53
C PRO A 13 -5.88 1.32 -19.28
N ASN A 14 -5.62 0.60 -20.36
CA ASN A 14 -5.25 -0.82 -20.35
C ASN A 14 -4.19 -1.08 -19.28
N PRO A 15 -4.41 -2.04 -18.35
CA PRO A 15 -3.37 -2.42 -17.42
C PRO A 15 -2.20 -2.97 -18.25
N HIS A 16 -1.05 -2.30 -18.17
CA HIS A 16 0.22 -2.93 -18.53
C HIS A 16 0.27 -4.31 -17.87
N PRO A 17 0.80 -5.34 -18.54
CA PRO A 17 0.83 -6.69 -18.01
C PRO A 17 1.47 -6.66 -16.62
N SER A 18 0.64 -6.87 -15.59
CA SER A 18 1.11 -6.91 -14.22
C SER A 18 1.97 -8.15 -14.10
N PRO A 19 3.19 -8.05 -13.56
CA PRO A 19 3.89 -9.21 -13.05
C PRO A 19 2.92 -9.88 -12.06
N GLN A 20 2.68 -11.18 -12.27
CA GLN A 20 1.76 -12.01 -11.52
C GLN A 20 1.69 -11.58 -10.05
N SER A 21 0.46 -11.36 -9.56
CA SER A 21 0.17 -10.94 -8.19
C SER A 21 0.69 -11.95 -7.18
N ARG A 22 1.98 -11.85 -6.86
CA ARG A 22 2.58 -12.48 -5.70
C ARG A 22 2.01 -11.74 -4.51
N VAL A 23 1.22 -12.42 -3.68
CA VAL A 23 0.93 -11.97 -2.31
C VAL A 23 2.29 -11.73 -1.68
N GLN A 24 2.70 -10.48 -1.58
CA GLN A 24 3.94 -10.13 -0.90
C GLN A 24 3.64 -10.27 0.58
N ASN A 25 3.82 -11.49 1.10
CA ASN A 25 4.09 -11.69 2.52
C ASN A 25 5.15 -10.66 2.87
N GLY A 26 4.80 -9.71 3.76
CA GLY A 26 5.57 -8.49 4.03
C GLY A 26 7.05 -8.75 3.86
N ALA A 27 7.62 -8.15 2.82
CA ALA A 27 9.03 -8.34 2.52
C ALA A 27 9.82 -8.05 3.81
N ASN A 28 10.68 -8.97 4.22
CA ASN A 28 11.56 -8.75 5.35
C ASN A 28 12.54 -7.64 4.93
N LEU A 29 12.14 -6.39 5.12
CA LEU A 29 12.87 -5.19 4.73
C LEU A 29 14.29 -5.18 5.33
N ASN A 30 14.52 -5.92 6.41
CA ASN A 30 15.84 -6.11 7.01
C ASN A 30 16.84 -6.85 6.10
N GLN A 31 16.41 -7.51 5.02
CA GLN A 31 17.29 -8.25 4.10
C GLN A 31 17.51 -7.56 2.75
N LEU A 32 16.94 -6.36 2.53
CA LEU A 32 16.83 -5.78 1.18
C LEU A 32 17.83 -4.64 0.87
N CYS A 33 18.47 -4.06 1.89
CA CYS A 33 19.63 -3.18 1.68
C CYS A 33 20.78 -3.62 2.60
N ASP A 34 21.59 -4.57 2.14
CA ASP A 34 22.93 -4.73 2.69
C ASP A 34 23.90 -3.90 1.85
N ASN A 35 24.75 -3.10 2.52
CA ASN A 35 26.02 -2.46 2.09
C ASN A 35 26.23 -1.01 2.61
N GLY A 36 25.84 -0.66 3.84
CA GLY A 36 26.19 0.65 4.43
C GLY A 36 25.61 0.95 5.82
N PRO A 37 25.94 2.11 6.44
CA PRO A 37 25.51 2.52 7.78
C PRO A 37 23.96 2.61 7.98
N THR A 38 23.20 2.39 6.91
CA THR A 38 21.75 2.27 6.79
C THR A 38 21.14 1.08 7.55
N GLU A 39 21.94 0.11 7.99
CA GLU A 39 21.48 -1.08 8.74
C GLU A 39 20.77 -0.71 10.07
N ARG A 40 21.13 0.42 10.70
CA ARG A 40 20.46 0.91 11.92
C ARG A 40 19.07 1.49 11.69
N LEU A 41 18.75 1.87 10.46
CA LEU A 41 17.47 2.48 10.10
C LEU A 41 16.42 1.40 9.85
N LEU A 42 16.76 0.38 9.05
CA LEU A 42 15.84 -0.68 8.62
C LEU A 42 15.22 -1.45 9.81
N ARG A 43 15.99 -1.72 10.87
CA ARG A 43 15.49 -2.41 12.07
C ARG A 43 14.55 -1.58 12.95
N LYS A 44 14.53 -0.26 12.81
CA LYS A 44 13.73 0.64 13.68
C LYS A 44 12.39 1.04 13.07
N ILE A 45 12.23 0.84 11.76
CA ILE A 45 11.06 1.26 10.99
C ILE A 45 10.01 0.15 11.05
N GLY A 46 9.28 0.08 12.17
CA GLY A 46 8.09 -0.76 12.31
C GLY A 46 6.84 -0.01 11.84
N ALA A 47 6.13 -0.52 10.83
CA ALA A 47 5.09 0.15 10.01
C ALA A 47 4.01 0.99 10.72
N HIS A 48 3.85 0.88 12.05
CA HIS A 48 2.78 1.51 12.82
C HIS A 48 3.07 2.95 13.31
N SER A 49 4.18 3.58 12.93
CA SER A 49 4.51 4.96 13.32
C SER A 49 5.05 5.78 12.15
N ASN A 50 5.16 7.11 12.31
CA ASN A 50 5.79 7.99 11.32
C ASN A 50 7.22 7.55 11.01
N GLU A 51 7.99 7.23 12.05
CA GLU A 51 9.33 6.63 11.93
C GLU A 51 9.26 5.28 11.23
N GLY A 52 8.27 4.47 11.61
CA GLY A 52 7.85 3.23 10.99
C GLY A 52 7.55 3.26 9.51
N GLN A 53 7.38 4.44 8.93
CA GLN A 53 7.17 4.64 7.50
C GLN A 53 8.24 5.53 6.88
N ALA A 54 9.36 5.79 7.57
CA ALA A 54 10.42 6.70 7.13
C ALA A 54 9.91 8.12 6.81
N ARG A 55 8.94 8.66 7.56
CA ARG A 55 8.45 10.03 7.35
C ARG A 55 9.29 11.05 8.10
N LEU A 56 9.50 12.24 7.54
CA LEU A 56 10.29 13.30 8.17
C LEU A 56 9.45 14.30 8.98
N ASP A 57 8.14 14.10 9.04
CA ASP A 57 7.17 15.01 9.66
C ASP A 57 6.56 14.46 10.96
N GLY A 58 7.23 13.48 11.57
CA GLY A 58 6.93 13.00 12.91
C GLY A 58 7.51 13.89 14.02
N ALA A 59 7.02 13.72 15.25
CA ALA A 59 7.54 14.43 16.42
C ALA A 59 9.00 14.06 16.74
N PHE A 60 9.38 12.81 16.44
CA PHE A 60 10.74 12.31 16.52
C PHE A 60 11.19 11.88 15.13
N CYS A 61 12.42 12.22 14.76
CA CYS A 61 13.02 11.84 13.50
C CYS A 61 14.55 11.78 13.67
N ASN A 62 15.09 10.57 13.69
CA ASN A 62 16.52 10.31 13.89
C ASN A 62 17.24 9.91 12.59
N TYR A 63 16.75 10.36 11.43
CA TYR A 63 17.29 10.05 10.11
C TYR A 63 17.12 11.23 9.15
N THR A 64 17.94 11.23 8.10
CA THR A 64 17.99 12.29 7.09
C THR A 64 17.01 12.04 5.93
N TYR A 65 16.89 13.01 5.03
CA TYR A 65 16.13 12.83 3.79
C TYR A 65 16.78 11.76 2.90
N GLU A 66 18.10 11.74 2.82
CA GLU A 66 18.88 10.76 2.06
C GLU A 66 18.65 9.35 2.59
N ASP A 67 18.65 9.18 3.91
CA ASP A 67 18.32 7.93 4.59
C ASP A 67 16.92 7.42 4.23
N LYS A 68 15.91 8.32 4.29
CA LYS A 68 14.54 8.03 3.86
C LYS A 68 14.50 7.58 2.40
N MET A 69 15.13 8.33 1.49
CA MET A 69 15.05 8.05 0.06
C MET A 69 15.74 6.73 -0.28
N ASN A 70 16.89 6.45 0.33
CA ASN A 70 17.57 5.16 0.18
C ASN A 70 16.67 4.00 0.63
N TYR A 71 16.00 4.13 1.77
CA TYR A 71 15.03 3.14 2.25
C TYR A 71 13.87 2.91 1.27
N LEU A 72 13.23 3.99 0.80
CA LEU A 72 12.09 3.90 -0.11
C LEU A 72 12.48 3.33 -1.48
N HIS A 73 13.65 3.70 -2.00
CA HIS A 73 14.16 3.14 -3.25
C HIS A 73 14.48 1.65 -3.11
N CYS A 74 15.17 1.23 -2.04
CA CYS A 74 15.36 -0.19 -1.79
C CYS A 74 14.03 -0.97 -1.71
N ALA A 75 13.03 -0.44 -0.99
CA ALA A 75 11.73 -1.07 -0.88
C ALA A 75 11.07 -1.20 -2.28
N TYR A 76 11.19 -0.16 -3.10
CA TYR A 76 10.70 -0.18 -4.47
C TYR A 76 11.41 -1.24 -5.33
N GLU A 77 12.74 -1.32 -5.27
CA GLU A 77 13.54 -2.35 -5.96
C GLU A 77 13.20 -3.77 -5.49
N ALA A 78 12.84 -3.93 -4.22
CA ALA A 78 12.34 -5.18 -3.66
C ALA A 78 10.92 -5.55 -4.12
N GLY A 79 10.25 -4.68 -4.88
CA GLY A 79 8.90 -4.89 -5.40
C GLY A 79 7.78 -4.29 -4.56
N VAL A 80 8.09 -3.57 -3.47
CA VAL A 80 7.07 -2.87 -2.67
C VAL A 80 6.48 -1.71 -3.49
N ARG A 81 5.17 -1.54 -3.45
CA ARG A 81 4.46 -0.48 -4.19
C ARG A 81 3.58 0.42 -3.33
N ASN A 82 3.25 -0.01 -2.12
CA ASN A 82 2.51 0.76 -1.14
C ASN A 82 2.97 0.39 0.28
N ILE A 83 2.65 1.25 1.25
CA ILE A 83 2.94 1.06 2.67
C ILE A 83 1.63 1.29 3.44
N GLU A 84 1.26 0.35 4.30
CA GLU A 84 0.06 0.38 5.16
C GLU A 84 0.35 -0.38 6.47
N MET A 85 -0.64 -0.56 7.34
CA MET A 85 -0.42 -0.96 8.73
C MET A 85 -1.12 -2.27 9.13
N GLU A 86 -1.94 -2.87 8.27
CA GLU A 86 -2.87 -3.93 8.67
C GLU A 86 -2.66 -5.25 7.92
N SER A 87 -2.02 -5.23 6.74
CA SER A 87 -1.97 -6.38 5.83
C SER A 87 -1.18 -7.56 6.37
N SER A 88 -0.14 -7.31 7.15
CA SER A 88 0.75 -8.35 7.68
C SER A 88 0.01 -9.31 8.63
N VAL A 89 -0.66 -8.76 9.64
CA VAL A 89 -1.46 -9.54 10.59
C VAL A 89 -2.69 -10.14 9.92
N PHE A 90 -3.34 -9.41 9.01
CA PHE A 90 -4.48 -9.92 8.24
C PHE A 90 -4.09 -11.16 7.43
N ALA A 91 -2.99 -11.09 6.67
CA ALA A 91 -2.49 -12.21 5.87
C ALA A 91 -2.11 -13.41 6.74
N ALA A 92 -1.44 -13.17 7.87
CA ALA A 92 -1.08 -14.23 8.81
C ALA A 92 -2.32 -14.94 9.38
N MET A 93 -3.35 -14.20 9.77
CA MET A 93 -4.61 -14.74 10.30
C MET A 93 -5.40 -15.52 9.25
N CYS A 94 -5.51 -15.00 8.03
CA CYS A 94 -6.17 -15.68 6.91
C CYS A 94 -5.46 -17.00 6.58
N ASN A 95 -4.13 -16.98 6.47
CA ASN A 95 -3.33 -18.17 6.20
C ASN A 95 -3.47 -19.21 7.32
N ARG A 96 -3.41 -18.79 8.59
CA ARG A 96 -3.56 -19.70 9.74
C ARG A 96 -4.96 -20.31 9.83
N SER A 97 -5.99 -19.57 9.44
CA SER A 97 -7.38 -20.01 9.48
C SER A 97 -7.81 -20.81 8.24
N GLY A 98 -6.96 -20.92 7.21
CA GLY A 98 -7.30 -21.54 5.93
C GLY A 98 -8.34 -20.75 5.12
N ILE A 99 -8.50 -19.46 5.39
CA ILE A 99 -9.47 -18.59 4.71
C ILE A 99 -8.73 -17.82 3.61
N PRO A 100 -9.19 -17.88 2.34
CA PRO A 100 -8.65 -17.02 1.28
C PRO A 100 -8.88 -15.54 1.62
N GLY A 101 -7.78 -14.81 1.83
CA GLY A 101 -7.79 -13.38 2.12
C GLY A 101 -7.09 -12.59 1.02
N ALA A 102 -7.58 -11.37 0.76
CA ALA A 102 -6.95 -10.41 -0.14
C ALA A 102 -7.05 -9.00 0.46
N VAL A 103 -6.00 -8.20 0.27
CA VAL A 103 -5.95 -6.80 0.69
C VAL A 103 -6.00 -5.92 -0.55
N VAL A 104 -6.90 -4.94 -0.57
CA VAL A 104 -7.06 -3.98 -1.66
C VAL A 104 -6.95 -2.58 -1.09
N CYS A 105 -5.85 -1.89 -1.41
CA CYS A 105 -5.56 -0.54 -0.95
C CYS A 105 -5.61 0.45 -2.11
N VAL A 106 -5.80 1.72 -1.77
CA VAL A 106 -5.55 2.87 -2.65
C VAL A 106 -4.34 3.63 -2.10
N THR A 107 -3.51 4.17 -2.99
CA THR A 107 -2.39 5.05 -2.61
C THR A 107 -2.88 6.49 -2.53
N LEU A 108 -2.70 7.13 -1.38
CA LEU A 108 -3.13 8.53 -1.16
C LEU A 108 -2.04 9.56 -1.47
N LEU A 109 -0.77 9.14 -1.45
CA LEU A 109 0.37 9.97 -1.83
C LEU A 109 1.51 9.11 -2.37
N ASP A 110 2.39 9.73 -3.16
CA ASP A 110 3.68 9.15 -3.55
C ASP A 110 4.77 9.57 -2.53
N ARG A 111 5.28 8.58 -1.81
CA ARG A 111 6.29 8.78 -0.76
C ARG A 111 7.66 9.20 -1.28
N LEU A 112 7.93 8.96 -2.57
CA LEU A 112 9.14 9.44 -3.22
C LEU A 112 9.08 10.95 -3.52
N GLN A 113 7.89 11.54 -3.50
CA GLN A 113 7.67 12.97 -3.75
C GLN A 113 7.42 13.78 -2.48
N GLY A 114 6.98 13.15 -1.39
CA GLY A 114 6.72 13.86 -0.14
C GLY A 114 6.15 12.97 0.97
N ASP A 115 5.90 13.57 2.13
CA ASP A 115 5.23 12.90 3.25
C ASP A 115 3.81 13.42 3.48
N GLN A 116 3.55 14.71 3.26
CA GLN A 116 2.23 15.30 3.49
C GLN A 116 1.27 15.05 2.33
N ILE A 117 -0.01 14.85 2.66
CA ILE A 117 -1.08 14.74 1.68
C ILE A 117 -1.48 16.17 1.28
N GLY A 118 -1.22 16.54 0.02
CA GLY A 118 -1.57 17.86 -0.52
C GLY A 118 -2.90 17.90 -1.30
N SER A 119 -3.51 16.75 -1.57
CA SER A 119 -4.76 16.67 -2.35
C SER A 119 -5.96 17.22 -1.57
N SER A 120 -6.96 17.77 -2.29
CA SER A 120 -8.19 18.29 -1.67
C SER A 120 -9.04 17.17 -1.06
N HIS A 121 -9.95 17.54 -0.17
CA HIS A 121 -10.86 16.61 0.49
C HIS A 121 -11.71 15.80 -0.50
N GLU A 122 -12.20 16.46 -1.57
CA GLU A 122 -13.03 15.86 -2.61
C GLU A 122 -12.25 14.79 -3.38
N VAL A 123 -10.98 15.07 -3.70
CA VAL A 123 -10.09 14.10 -4.38
C VAL A 123 -9.80 12.92 -3.48
N LEU A 124 -9.48 13.15 -2.20
CA LEU A 124 -9.22 12.08 -1.25
C LEU A 124 -10.44 11.19 -1.01
N LYS A 125 -11.62 11.78 -0.94
CA LYS A 125 -12.89 11.04 -0.86
C LYS A 125 -13.07 10.14 -2.08
N GLU A 126 -12.83 10.65 -3.28
CA GLU A 126 -12.90 9.85 -4.50
C GLU A 126 -11.91 8.68 -4.47
N TYR A 127 -10.66 8.90 -4.03
CA TYR A 127 -9.65 7.84 -3.91
C TYR A 127 -10.09 6.74 -2.94
N GLN A 128 -10.61 7.12 -1.76
CA GLN A 128 -11.09 6.19 -0.74
C GLN A 128 -12.25 5.31 -1.20
N GLU A 129 -13.04 5.75 -2.17
CA GLU A 129 -14.13 4.95 -2.75
C GLU A 129 -13.64 3.89 -3.73
N ARG A 130 -12.45 4.05 -4.34
CA ARG A 130 -11.96 3.15 -5.41
C ARG A 130 -11.82 1.68 -4.97
N PRO A 131 -11.26 1.34 -3.79
CA PRO A 131 -11.21 -0.05 -3.32
C PRO A 131 -12.60 -0.65 -3.14
N GLN A 132 -13.55 0.13 -2.61
CA GLN A 132 -14.92 -0.32 -2.36
C GLN A 132 -15.64 -0.61 -3.68
N LYS A 133 -15.49 0.28 -4.68
CA LYS A 133 -16.02 0.09 -6.03
C LYS A 133 -15.44 -1.17 -6.70
N LEU A 134 -14.12 -1.38 -6.59
CA LEU A 134 -13.45 -2.56 -7.15
C LEU A 134 -13.97 -3.86 -6.52
N VAL A 135 -14.00 -3.93 -5.18
CA VAL A 135 -14.48 -5.11 -4.46
C VAL A 135 -15.97 -5.34 -4.72
N GLY A 136 -16.79 -4.28 -4.73
CA GLY A 136 -18.21 -4.36 -5.08
C GLY A 136 -18.44 -4.93 -6.48
N ARG A 137 -17.67 -4.50 -7.48
CA ARG A 137 -17.71 -5.07 -8.85
C ARG A 137 -17.29 -6.54 -8.87
N TYR A 138 -16.23 -6.90 -8.12
CA TYR A 138 -15.78 -8.29 -8.00
C TYR A 138 -16.87 -9.20 -7.40
N ILE A 139 -17.50 -8.77 -6.30
CA ILE A 139 -18.60 -9.50 -5.65
C ILE A 139 -19.78 -9.66 -6.61
N LYS A 140 -20.23 -8.57 -7.25
CA LYS A 140 -21.31 -8.62 -8.25
C LYS A 140 -21.02 -9.63 -9.35
N LYS A 141 -19.80 -9.64 -9.90
CA LYS A 141 -19.40 -10.60 -10.95
C LYS A 141 -19.39 -12.05 -10.46
N LYS A 142 -19.06 -12.29 -9.18
CA LYS A 142 -19.01 -13.64 -8.61
C LYS A 142 -20.39 -14.20 -8.28
N PHE A 143 -21.30 -13.36 -7.77
CA PHE A 143 -22.57 -13.80 -7.21
C PHE A 143 -23.82 -13.41 -8.01
N CYS A 144 -23.75 -12.43 -8.90
CA CYS A 144 -24.89 -12.02 -9.74
C CYS A 144 -24.76 -12.56 -11.18
N LYS A 145 -24.25 -13.78 -11.35
CA LYS A 145 -24.25 -14.46 -12.64
C LYS A 145 -25.70 -14.53 -13.14
N LYS A 146 -25.96 -14.00 -14.34
CA LYS A 146 -27.15 -14.36 -15.12
C LYS A 146 -26.98 -15.80 -15.60
#